data_AF-A0A316AK52-F1
#
_entry.id   AF-A0A316AK52-F1
#
_cell.length_a   1.000
_cell.length_b   1.000
_cell.length_c   1.000
_cell.angle_alpha   90.00
_cell.angle_beta   90.00
_cell.angle_gamma   90.00
#
_symmetry.space_group_name_H-M   'P 1'
#
loop_
_entity.id
_entity.type
_entity.pdbx_description
1 polymer ?
#
loop_
_entity_poly.entity_id
_entity_poly.type
_entity_poly.pdbx_seq_one_letter_code
_entity_poly.pdbx_strand_id
1 'polypeptide(L)'
;MRIKKRNFITLGLLLLTGLLTVQAGKVWDIKEYGAKGDSLFLNTEAIQRAIDACHDGGGGVVLVSHGVYISGTLFLKSKVYLKIEKGAKLVGSANPMASWPGM
;
A
#
# COMPACT_ATOMS: atom_id res chain seq x y z
N MET A 1 58.62 15.43 17.83
CA MET A 1 57.53 15.21 16.85
C MET A 1 56.31 14.64 17.58
N ARG A 2 55.31 15.46 17.95
CA ARG A 2 54.12 15.06 18.72
C ARG A 2 52.89 15.07 17.79
N ILE A 3 52.38 13.90 17.44
CA ILE A 3 51.14 13.75 16.67
C ILE A 3 49.97 14.11 17.59
N LYS A 4 49.25 15.21 17.30
CA LYS A 4 48.04 15.61 18.06
C LYS A 4 46.88 14.70 17.68
N LYS A 5 46.58 13.72 18.53
CA LYS A 5 45.35 12.91 18.53
C LYS A 5 44.12 13.77 18.88
N ARG A 6 43.74 14.71 18.02
CA ARG A 6 42.64 15.64 18.30
C ARG A 6 41.62 15.54 17.16
N ASN A 7 40.45 14.97 17.46
CA ASN A 7 39.19 15.05 16.69
C ASN A 7 38.77 13.86 15.78
N PHE A 8 39.09 12.61 16.14
CA PHE A 8 38.47 11.45 15.46
C PHE A 8 37.15 10.97 16.08
N ILE A 9 36.84 11.37 17.31
CA ILE A 9 35.68 10.84 18.06
C ILE A 9 34.36 11.53 17.64
N THR A 10 34.41 12.78 17.19
CA THR A 10 33.19 13.55 16.86
C THR A 10 32.58 13.21 15.49
N LEU A 11 33.37 12.72 14.51
CA LEU A 11 32.83 12.25 13.23
C LEU A 11 32.15 10.87 13.32
N GLY A 12 32.59 10.00 14.23
CA GLY A 12 31.99 8.68 14.41
C GLY A 12 30.57 8.70 15.00
N LEU A 13 30.25 9.72 15.80
CA LEU A 13 28.98 9.82 16.51
C LEU A 13 27.81 10.33 15.63
N LEU A 14 28.11 11.08 14.57
CA LEU A 14 27.12 11.58 13.59
C LEU A 14 26.71 10.51 12.57
N LEU A 15 27.57 9.51 12.31
CA LEU A 15 27.24 8.36 11.47
C LEU A 15 26.32 7.33 12.16
N LEU A 16 26.27 7.34 13.50
CA LEU A 16 25.45 6.38 14.28
C LEU A 16 23.98 6.80 14.44
N THR A 17 23.64 8.07 14.23
CA THR A 17 22.26 8.59 14.40
C THR A 17 21.42 8.54 13.12
N GLY A 18 22.04 8.34 11.95
CA GLY A 18 21.36 8.40 10.65
C GLY A 18 20.64 7.11 10.21
N LEU A 19 20.75 6.00 10.94
CA LEU A 19 20.40 4.67 10.40
C LEU A 19 19.04 4.08 10.79
N LEU A 20 18.17 4.84 11.48
CA LEU A 20 16.85 4.33 11.87
C LEU A 20 15.73 5.31 11.50
N THR A 21 15.61 5.65 10.22
CA THR A 21 14.34 6.18 9.74
C THR A 21 13.34 5.03 9.68
N VAL A 22 12.49 4.90 10.69
CA VAL A 22 11.25 4.12 10.57
C VAL A 22 10.42 4.80 9.47
N GLN A 23 10.45 4.22 8.28
CA GLN A 23 9.57 4.64 7.20
C GLN A 23 8.16 4.19 7.59
N ALA A 24 7.25 5.14 7.84
CA ALA A 24 5.84 4.82 7.99
C ALA A 24 5.37 4.03 6.76
N GLY A 25 4.61 2.95 6.97
CA GLY A 25 4.15 2.08 5.90
C GLY A 25 3.41 2.88 4.81
N LYS A 26 3.78 2.68 3.54
CA LYS A 26 3.19 3.40 2.42
C LYS A 26 1.71 3.04 2.28
N VAL A 27 0.88 4.04 1.98
CA VAL A 27 -0.55 3.88 1.70
C VAL A 27 -0.79 3.94 0.20
N TRP A 28 -1.62 3.02 -0.28
CA TRP A 28 -2.02 2.85 -1.68
C TRP A 28 -3.54 2.96 -1.75
N ASP A 29 -4.09 4.17 -1.91
CA ASP A 29 -5.56 4.37 -1.98
C ASP A 29 -6.09 3.89 -3.33
N ILE A 30 -7.09 3.01 -3.32
CA ILE A 30 -7.69 2.43 -4.53
C ILE A 30 -8.23 3.47 -5.52
N LYS A 31 -8.59 4.68 -5.06
CA LYS A 31 -9.03 5.78 -5.94
C LYS A 31 -7.93 6.28 -6.85
N GLU A 32 -6.68 6.26 -6.39
CA GLU A 32 -5.50 6.60 -7.21
C GLU A 32 -5.28 5.57 -8.33
N TYR A 33 -5.84 4.37 -8.19
CA TYR A 33 -5.80 3.28 -9.19
C TYR A 33 -7.07 3.21 -10.05
N GLY A 34 -7.96 4.20 -9.91
CA GLY A 34 -9.17 4.34 -10.72
C GLY A 34 -10.44 3.74 -10.12
N ALA A 35 -10.44 3.38 -8.83
CA ALA A 35 -11.66 2.92 -8.17
C ALA A 35 -12.68 4.05 -8.01
N LYS A 36 -13.96 3.73 -8.22
CA LYS A 36 -15.11 4.62 -8.08
C LYS A 36 -16.04 4.07 -7.01
N GLY A 37 -16.28 4.88 -5.98
CA GLY A 37 -17.12 4.54 -4.83
C GLY A 37 -18.60 4.81 -5.05
N ASP A 38 -19.11 4.58 -6.25
CA ASP A 38 -20.44 4.99 -6.73
C ASP A 38 -21.52 3.88 -6.66
N SER A 39 -21.18 2.71 -6.13
CA SER A 39 -22.03 1.49 -6.09
C SER A 39 -22.46 0.92 -7.45
N LEU A 40 -21.89 1.38 -8.56
CA LEU A 40 -22.24 0.95 -9.91
C LEU A 40 -21.05 0.39 -10.66
N PHE A 41 -19.88 1.00 -10.49
CA PHE A 41 -18.66 0.62 -11.19
C PHE A 41 -18.06 -0.68 -10.62
N LEU A 42 -17.62 -1.56 -11.51
CA LEU A 42 -16.87 -2.76 -11.14
C LEU A 42 -15.41 -2.39 -10.90
N ASN A 43 -14.98 -2.42 -9.64
CA ASN A 43 -13.70 -1.94 -9.16
C ASN A 43 -12.59 -3.00 -9.14
N THR A 44 -12.88 -4.24 -9.57
CA THR A 44 -11.98 -5.39 -9.44
C THR A 44 -10.56 -5.08 -9.93
N GLU A 45 -10.43 -4.56 -11.16
CA GLU A 45 -9.11 -4.26 -11.74
C GLU A 45 -8.39 -3.11 -11.02
N ALA A 46 -9.12 -2.05 -10.63
CA ALA A 46 -8.53 -0.91 -9.94
C ALA A 46 -7.97 -1.33 -8.57
N ILE A 47 -8.73 -2.14 -7.84
CA ILE A 47 -8.30 -2.66 -6.53
C ILE A 47 -7.15 -3.66 -6.70
N GLN A 48 -7.19 -4.52 -7.72
CA GLN A 48 -6.10 -5.47 -7.98
C GLN A 48 -4.80 -4.73 -8.33
N ARG A 49 -4.86 -3.68 -9.16
CA ARG A 49 -3.69 -2.82 -9.45
C ARG A 49 -3.11 -2.18 -8.19
N ALA A 50 -3.96 -1.73 -7.26
CA ALA A 50 -3.49 -1.17 -5.99
C ALA A 50 -2.79 -2.23 -5.12
N ILE A 51 -3.32 -3.46 -5.08
CA ILE A 51 -2.69 -4.61 -4.38
C ILE A 51 -1.34 -4.96 -5.00
N ASP A 52 -1.29 -5.05 -6.33
CA ASP A 52 -0.07 -5.38 -7.06
C ASP A 52 1.01 -4.32 -6.81
N ALA A 53 0.67 -3.04 -6.97
CA ALA A 53 1.61 -1.96 -6.75
C ALA A 53 2.05 -1.87 -5.27
N CYS A 54 1.15 -2.16 -4.32
CA CYS A 54 1.51 -2.24 -2.90
C CYS A 54 2.51 -3.36 -2.62
N HIS A 55 2.31 -4.54 -3.22
CA HIS A 55 3.24 -5.66 -3.08
C HIS A 55 4.61 -5.34 -3.69
N ASP A 56 4.62 -4.85 -4.93
CA ASP A 56 5.84 -4.53 -5.68
C ASP A 56 6.62 -3.37 -5.03
N GLY A 57 5.91 -2.46 -4.37
CA GLY A 57 6.48 -1.38 -3.56
C GLY A 57 7.05 -1.79 -2.20
N GLY A 58 7.15 -3.10 -1.91
CA GLY A 58 7.72 -3.62 -0.67
C GLY A 58 6.72 -3.88 0.45
N GLY A 59 5.42 -3.68 0.20
CA GLY A 59 4.33 -3.84 1.15
C GLY A 59 3.81 -2.53 1.72
N GLY A 60 2.76 -2.63 2.53
CA GLY A 60 2.08 -1.47 3.11
C GLY A 60 0.58 -1.67 3.21
N VAL A 61 -0.16 -0.57 3.14
CA VAL A 61 -1.61 -0.55 3.28
C VAL A 61 -2.27 -0.21 1.96
N VAL A 62 -3.14 -1.09 1.45
CA VAL A 62 -4.10 -0.74 0.40
C VAL A 62 -5.34 -0.19 1.08
N LEU A 63 -5.66 1.07 0.78
CA LEU A 63 -6.74 1.80 1.45
C LEU A 63 -8.02 1.80 0.61
N VAL A 64 -9.09 1.24 1.16
CA VAL A 64 -10.46 1.41 0.66
C VAL A 64 -11.08 2.57 1.43
N SER A 65 -10.93 3.78 0.89
CA SER A 65 -11.46 5.02 1.48
C SER A 65 -12.97 5.15 1.28
N HIS A 66 -13.62 6.10 1.96
CA HIS A 66 -15.09 6.29 1.95
C HIS A 66 -15.72 6.16 0.55
N GLY A 67 -16.78 5.33 0.45
CA GLY A 67 -17.50 5.01 -0.79
C GLY A 67 -18.05 3.58 -0.79
N VAL A 68 -18.81 3.23 -1.83
CA VAL A 68 -19.31 1.86 -2.05
C VAL A 68 -18.68 1.30 -3.32
N TYR A 69 -17.89 0.25 -3.19
CA TYR A 69 -17.12 -0.35 -4.29
C TYR A 69 -17.60 -1.77 -4.54
N ILE A 70 -18.08 -2.04 -5.75
CA ILE A 70 -18.39 -3.40 -6.19
C ILE A 70 -17.09 -4.04 -6.71
N SER A 71 -16.79 -5.26 -6.27
CA SER A 71 -15.64 -6.02 -6.74
C SER A 71 -16.01 -7.48 -6.95
N GLY A 72 -15.40 -8.14 -7.93
CA GLY A 72 -15.29 -9.59 -7.91
C GLY A 72 -14.14 -10.05 -6.99
N THR A 73 -13.63 -11.25 -7.21
CA THR A 73 -12.49 -11.83 -6.48
C THR A 73 -11.26 -10.94 -6.54
N LEU A 74 -10.64 -10.74 -5.38
CA LEU A 74 -9.37 -10.03 -5.22
C LEU A 74 -8.30 -11.01 -4.74
N PHE A 75 -7.12 -10.96 -5.33
CA PHE A 75 -6.00 -11.82 -4.96
C PHE A 75 -5.02 -11.03 -4.10
N LEU A 76 -5.10 -11.21 -2.78
CA LEU A 76 -4.15 -10.60 -1.85
C LEU A 76 -2.74 -11.19 -2.04
N LYS A 77 -1.74 -10.32 -1.86
CA LYS A 77 -0.33 -10.65 -1.96
C LYS A 77 0.38 -10.48 -0.62
N SER A 78 1.55 -11.10 -0.48
CA SER A 78 2.39 -10.97 0.71
C SER A 78 2.71 -9.51 1.01
N LYS A 79 2.72 -9.16 2.31
CA LYS A 79 3.03 -7.81 2.84
C LYS A 79 2.00 -6.72 2.50
N VAL A 80 0.82 -7.10 2.01
CA VAL A 80 -0.29 -6.17 1.75
C VAL A 80 -1.30 -6.25 2.89
N TYR A 81 -1.61 -5.10 3.48
CA TYR A 81 -2.71 -4.93 4.42
C TYR A 81 -3.87 -4.21 3.72
N LEU A 82 -4.96 -4.92 3.43
CA LEU A 82 -6.16 -4.30 2.89
C LEU A 82 -6.97 -3.66 4.03
N LYS A 83 -7.01 -2.33 4.08
CA LYS A 83 -7.72 -1.57 5.12
C LYS A 83 -9.00 -0.98 4.53
N ILE A 84 -10.14 -1.40 5.10
CA ILE A 84 -11.45 -0.81 4.81
C ILE A 84 -11.75 0.24 5.87
N GLU A 85 -11.83 1.51 5.47
CA GLU A 85 -12.09 2.59 6.41
C GLU A 85 -13.55 2.67 6.83
N LYS A 86 -13.78 3.32 7.97
CA LYS A 86 -15.12 3.61 8.46
C LYS A 86 -15.91 4.37 7.38
N GLY A 87 -17.09 3.86 7.03
CA GLY A 87 -17.94 4.44 5.99
C GLY A 87 -17.62 3.97 4.57
N ALA A 88 -16.58 3.16 4.37
CA ALA A 88 -16.39 2.43 3.12
C ALA A 88 -17.15 1.10 3.14
N LYS A 89 -17.61 0.66 1.96
CA LYS A 89 -18.17 -0.67 1.74
C LYS A 89 -17.48 -1.31 0.55
N LEU A 90 -16.92 -2.50 0.75
CA LEU A 90 -16.44 -3.38 -0.31
C LEU A 90 -17.48 -4.48 -0.50
N VAL A 91 -18.18 -4.47 -1.62
CA VAL A 91 -19.33 -5.32 -1.91
C VAL A 91 -18.93 -6.34 -2.98
N GLY A 92 -19.20 -7.62 -2.72
CA GLY A 92 -19.02 -8.66 -3.72
C GLY A 92 -20.02 -8.50 -4.87
N SER A 93 -19.54 -8.57 -6.10
CA SER A 93 -20.39 -8.62 -7.29
C SER A 93 -21.30 -9.86 -7.24
N ALA A 94 -22.59 -9.67 -7.52
CA ALA A 94 -23.54 -10.77 -7.70
C ALA A 94 -23.35 -11.52 -9.03
N ASN A 95 -22.58 -10.96 -9.95
CA ASN A 95 -22.20 -11.64 -11.19
C ASN A 95 -20.97 -12.54 -10.93
N PRO A 96 -21.12 -13.88 -10.97
CA PRO A 96 -20.00 -14.81 -10.74
C PRO A 96 -18.89 -14.70 -11.79
N MET A 97 -19.14 -14.07 -12.95
CA MET A 97 -18.14 -13.83 -14.00
C MET A 97 -17.36 -12.52 -13.85
N ALA A 98 -17.63 -11.71 -12.83
CA ALA A 98 -17.04 -10.37 -12.69
C ALA A 98 -15.53 -10.35 -12.35
N SER A 99 -14.89 -11.51 -12.14
CA SER A 99 -13.48 -11.61 -11.76
C SER A 99 -12.74 -12.81 -12.36
N TRP A 100 -13.26 -13.41 -13.43
CA TRP A 100 -12.58 -14.54 -14.08
C TRP A 100 -11.83 -14.07 -15.33
N PRO A 101 -10.49 -14.10 -15.36
CA PRO A 101 -9.73 -13.88 -16.59
C PRO A 101 -9.67 -15.22 -17.34
N GLY A 102 -10.57 -15.45 -18.31
CA GLY A 102 -10.53 -16.69 -19.08
C GLY A 102 -11.85 -17.17 -19.71
N MET A 103 -12.78 -16.28 -20.02
CA MET A 103 -13.79 -16.48 -21.07
C MET A 103 -13.76 -15.31 -22.03
#